data_AF-X1KCS4-F1
#
_entry.id   AF-X1KCS4-F1
#
_cell.length_a   1.000
_cell.length_b   1.000
_cell.length_c   1.000
_cell.angle_alpha   90.00
_cell.angle_beta   90.00
_cell.angle_gamma   90.00
#
_symmetry.space_group_name_H-M   'P 1'
#
loop_
_entity.id
_entity.type
_entity.pdbx_description
1 polymer ?
#
loop_
_entity_poly.entity_id
_entity_poly.type
_entity_poly.pdbx_seq_one_letter_code
_entity_poly.pdbx_strand_id
1 'polypeptide(L)'
;MLWGKSGAKEYEDHVERALKRKYPWTTWQMEPQSPIKGTKDKVDFRLTNRKTGKEILVDAKSGTIKVSDLRQLDDYKRSANVKEVIIYTPTRKADIADSIKQRAKKSGIKIVCSSPRSSW
;
A
#
# COMPACT_ATOMS: atom_id res chain seq x y z
N MET A 1 8.41 8.99 -19.53
CA MET A 1 7.01 8.57 -19.70
C MET A 1 6.20 9.11 -18.53
N LEU A 2 5.31 10.06 -18.80
CA LEU A 2 4.34 10.57 -17.83
C LEU A 2 3.24 9.52 -17.71
N TRP A 3 3.18 8.84 -16.57
CA TRP A 3 2.09 7.91 -16.27
C TRP A 3 0.82 8.74 -16.06
N GLY A 4 -0.08 8.76 -17.05
CA GLY A 4 -1.42 9.35 -16.92
C GLY A 4 -2.29 8.55 -15.94
N LYS A 5 -3.51 9.02 -15.66
CA LYS A 5 -4.46 8.37 -14.73
C LYS A 5 -4.67 6.86 -15.00
N SER A 6 -4.45 6.40 -16.23
CA SER A 6 -4.45 4.98 -16.61
C SER A 6 -3.38 4.15 -15.87
N GLY A 7 -2.17 4.68 -15.72
CA GLY A 7 -1.06 3.97 -15.13
C GLY A 7 -1.15 3.79 -13.61
N ALA A 8 -1.83 4.70 -12.90
CA ALA A 8 -2.10 4.52 -11.47
C ALA A 8 -3.08 3.35 -11.25
N LYS A 9 -4.17 3.31 -12.03
CA LYS A 9 -5.17 2.25 -11.95
C LYS A 9 -4.61 0.88 -12.35
N GLU A 10 -3.81 0.82 -13.42
CA GLU A 10 -3.12 -0.41 -13.83
C GLU A 10 -2.19 -0.94 -12.73
N TYR A 11 -1.52 -0.03 -12.01
CA TYR A 11 -0.67 -0.41 -10.90
C TYR A 11 -1.47 -0.93 -9.71
N GLU A 12 -2.57 -0.26 -9.34
CA GLU A 12 -3.51 -0.76 -8.33
C GLU A 12 -4.01 -2.18 -8.69
N ASP A 13 -4.36 -2.44 -9.95
CA ASP A 13 -4.82 -3.77 -10.40
C ASP A 13 -3.74 -4.85 -10.30
N HIS A 14 -2.47 -4.47 -10.53
CA HIS A 14 -1.33 -5.35 -10.29
C HIS A 14 -1.16 -5.64 -8.79
N VAL A 15 -1.25 -4.62 -7.95
CA VAL A 15 -1.18 -4.76 -6.49
C VAL A 15 -2.31 -5.64 -5.99
N GLU A 16 -3.55 -5.42 -6.43
CA GLU A 16 -4.70 -6.24 -6.07
C GLU A 16 -4.46 -7.73 -6.38
N ARG A 17 -3.95 -8.04 -7.59
CA ARG A 17 -3.57 -9.41 -7.98
C ARG A 17 -2.46 -9.99 -7.11
N ALA A 18 -1.49 -9.19 -6.68
CA ALA A 18 -0.45 -9.62 -5.75
C ALA A 18 -1.02 -9.89 -4.35
N LEU A 19 -1.93 -9.03 -3.86
CA LEU A 19 -2.60 -9.18 -2.58
C LEU A 19 -3.47 -10.43 -2.55
N LYS A 20 -4.31 -10.67 -3.57
CA LYS A 20 -5.15 -11.88 -3.67
C LYS A 20 -4.35 -13.19 -3.59
N ARG A 21 -3.13 -13.21 -4.14
CA ARG A 21 -2.22 -14.37 -4.06
C ARG A 21 -1.62 -14.57 -2.66
N LYS A 22 -1.28 -13.46 -1.99
CA LYS A 22 -0.60 -13.49 -0.68
C LYS A 22 -1.58 -13.60 0.50
N TYR A 23 -2.78 -13.07 0.34
CA TYR A 23 -3.84 -12.98 1.35
C TYR A 23 -5.10 -13.63 0.79
N PRO A 24 -5.22 -14.98 0.85
CA PRO A 24 -6.33 -15.70 0.24
C PRO A 24 -7.68 -15.27 0.80
N TRP A 25 -8.69 -15.15 -0.08
CA TRP A 25 -10.04 -14.69 0.25
C TRP A 25 -10.78 -15.55 1.30
N THR A 26 -10.38 -16.82 1.43
CA THR A 26 -10.88 -17.75 2.45
C THR A 26 -10.51 -17.32 3.88
N THR A 27 -9.45 -16.51 4.03
CA THR A 27 -8.95 -16.03 5.32
C THR A 27 -9.01 -14.52 5.44
N TRP A 28 -8.92 -13.79 4.32
CA TRP A 28 -8.85 -12.34 4.29
C TRP A 28 -10.01 -11.74 3.50
N GLN A 29 -10.63 -10.71 4.06
CA GLN A 29 -11.50 -9.79 3.33
C GLN A 29 -10.62 -8.66 2.79
N MET A 30 -10.82 -8.30 1.53
CA MET A 30 -10.15 -7.16 0.91
C MET A 30 -11.19 -6.15 0.46
N GLU A 31 -10.99 -4.90 0.86
CA GLU A 31 -11.88 -3.78 0.54
C GLU A 31 -11.07 -2.73 -0.24
N PRO A 32 -11.31 -2.58 -1.55
CA PRO A 32 -10.66 -1.54 -2.34
C PRO A 32 -11.23 -0.16 -2.00
N GLN A 33 -10.40 0.88 -2.11
CA GLN A 33 -10.78 2.29 -1.92
C GLN A 33 -11.49 2.52 -0.56
N SER A 34 -10.96 1.88 0.49
CA SER A 34 -11.56 1.83 1.82
C SER A 34 -11.39 3.17 2.55
N PRO A 35 -12.46 3.74 3.12
CA PRO A 35 -12.36 5.00 3.85
C PRO A 35 -11.50 4.85 5.12
N ILE A 36 -10.77 5.92 5.44
CA ILE A 36 -10.06 6.04 6.72
C ILE A 36 -10.92 6.84 7.69
N LYS A 37 -11.35 6.17 8.78
CA LYS A 37 -12.21 6.75 9.81
C LYS A 37 -11.63 8.08 10.32
N GLY A 38 -12.47 9.10 10.41
CA GLY A 38 -12.07 10.43 10.88
C GLY A 38 -11.31 11.28 9.86
N THR A 39 -11.23 10.85 8.59
CA THR A 39 -10.60 11.60 7.50
C THR A 39 -11.52 11.61 6.27
N LYS A 40 -11.24 12.49 5.30
CA LYS A 40 -11.89 12.46 3.98
C LYS A 40 -11.19 11.49 3.01
N ASP A 41 -10.15 10.81 3.48
CA ASP A 41 -9.25 10.05 2.65
C ASP A 41 -9.69 8.58 2.53
N LYS A 42 -9.14 7.93 1.51
CA LYS A 42 -9.30 6.51 1.24
C LYS A 42 -7.92 5.89 1.10
N VAL A 43 -7.79 4.65 1.58
CA VAL A 43 -6.64 3.81 1.29
C VAL A 43 -7.00 2.87 0.14
N ASP A 44 -6.02 2.58 -0.72
CA ASP A 44 -6.27 1.79 -1.94
C ASP A 44 -6.82 0.40 -1.60
N PHE A 45 -6.29 -0.25 -0.56
CA PHE A 45 -6.85 -1.50 -0.05
C PHE A 45 -6.78 -1.59 1.47
N ARG A 46 -7.86 -2.10 2.07
CA ARG A 46 -7.88 -2.59 3.45
C ARG A 46 -8.02 -4.10 3.43
N LEU A 47 -7.15 -4.80 4.16
CA LEU A 47 -7.22 -6.24 4.35
C LEU A 47 -7.60 -6.55 5.79
N THR A 48 -8.65 -7.34 5.98
CA THR A 48 -9.10 -7.77 7.31
C THR A 48 -9.09 -9.28 7.39
N ASN A 49 -8.31 -9.83 8.32
CA ASN A 49 -8.28 -11.26 8.57
C ASN A 49 -9.60 -11.66 9.25
N ARG A 50 -10.39 -12.51 8.57
CA ARG A 50 -11.74 -12.90 9.00
C ARG A 50 -11.76 -13.64 10.33
N LYS A 51 -10.66 -14.31 10.70
CA LYS A 51 -10.57 -15.12 11.93
C LYS A 51 -10.08 -14.30 13.13
N THR A 52 -9.13 -13.40 12.89
CA THR A 52 -8.42 -12.69 13.97
C THR A 52 -8.80 -11.23 14.11
N GLY A 53 -9.56 -10.68 13.16
CA GLY A 53 -9.86 -9.26 13.07
C GLY A 53 -8.63 -8.39 12.75
N LYS A 54 -7.47 -8.99 12.47
CA LYS A 54 -6.25 -8.26 12.14
C LYS A 54 -6.45 -7.46 10.86
N GLU A 55 -6.23 -6.15 10.94
CA GLU A 55 -6.27 -5.24 9.78
C GLU A 55 -4.86 -4.93 9.25
N ILE A 56 -4.78 -4.72 7.94
CA ILE A 56 -3.61 -4.21 7.22
C ILE A 56 -4.11 -3.15 6.24
N LEU A 57 -3.50 -1.96 6.28
CA LEU A 57 -3.75 -0.93 5.26
C LEU A 57 -2.68 -1.03 4.16
N VAL A 58 -3.08 -0.92 2.90
CA VAL A 58 -2.18 -1.03 1.75
C VAL A 58 -2.39 0.13 0.78
N ASP A 59 -1.30 0.83 0.49
CA ASP A 59 -1.25 1.97 -0.43
C ASP A 59 -0.38 1.61 -1.65
N ALA A 60 -0.90 1.83 -2.85
CA ALA A 60 -0.27 1.50 -4.12
C ALA A 60 0.29 2.78 -4.77
N LYS A 61 1.60 3.00 -4.65
CA LYS A 61 2.27 4.15 -5.26
C LYS A 61 2.97 3.76 -6.55
N SER A 62 2.36 4.11 -7.69
CA SER A 62 2.94 3.90 -9.02
C SER A 62 4.17 4.76 -9.32
N GLY A 63 4.44 5.80 -8.52
CA GLY A 63 5.60 6.68 -8.63
C GLY A 63 6.60 6.55 -7.49
N THR A 64 7.54 7.50 -7.43
CA THR A 64 8.53 7.62 -6.35
C THR A 64 7.85 7.91 -5.02
N ILE A 65 8.21 7.14 -3.99
CA ILE A 65 7.73 7.35 -2.62
C ILE A 65 8.34 8.64 -2.06
N LYS A 66 7.47 9.51 -1.54
CA LYS A 66 7.84 10.76 -0.86
C LYS A 66 7.69 10.60 0.66
N VAL A 67 8.37 11.47 1.40
CA VAL A 67 8.22 11.55 2.87
C VAL A 67 6.78 11.89 3.26
N SER A 68 6.06 12.67 2.45
CA SER A 68 4.64 12.98 2.66
C SER A 68 3.76 11.74 2.65
N ASP A 69 4.05 10.77 1.78
CA ASP A 69 3.29 9.51 1.69
C ASP A 69 3.43 8.73 3.00
N LEU A 70 4.67 8.66 3.54
CA LEU A 70 4.92 8.00 4.82
C LEU A 70 4.22 8.70 6.00
N ARG A 71 4.14 10.03 5.98
CA ARG A 71 3.43 10.80 7.02
C ARG A 71 1.92 10.56 6.96
N GLN A 72 1.34 10.59 5.76
CA GLN A 72 -0.07 10.31 5.56
C GLN A 72 -0.44 8.90 6.06
N LEU A 73 0.39 7.89 5.78
CA LEU A 73 0.16 6.53 6.25
C LEU A 73 0.35 6.35 7.77
N ASP A 74 1.27 7.10 8.38
CA ASP A 74 1.36 7.17 9.85
C ASP A 74 0.07 7.75 10.45
N ASP A 75 -0.54 8.73 9.81
CA ASP A 75 -1.82 9.30 10.24
C ASP A 75 -2.95 8.29 10.08
N TYR A 76 -3.03 7.58 8.95
CA TYR A 76 -4.04 6.54 8.74
C TYR A 76 -3.94 5.42 9.75
N LYS A 77 -2.71 4.99 10.04
CA LYS A 77 -2.42 3.99 11.06
C LYS A 77 -3.00 4.37 12.42
N ARG A 78 -2.83 5.64 12.81
CA ARG A 78 -3.36 6.19 14.07
C ARG A 78 -4.89 6.32 14.04
N SER A 79 -5.45 6.93 13.00
CA SER A 79 -6.89 7.19 12.88
C SER A 79 -7.72 5.91 12.78
N ALA A 80 -7.20 4.88 12.09
CA ALA A 80 -7.85 3.59 11.95
C ALA A 80 -7.49 2.61 13.08
N ASN A 81 -6.59 2.96 14.00
CA ASN A 81 -6.06 2.07 15.04
C ASN A 81 -5.49 0.74 14.47
N VAL A 82 -4.85 0.81 13.32
CA VAL A 82 -4.24 -0.35 12.65
C VAL A 82 -2.77 -0.46 13.01
N LYS A 83 -2.24 -1.68 13.16
CA LYS A 83 -0.82 -1.88 13.51
C LYS A 83 0.11 -2.02 12.31
N GLU A 84 -0.41 -2.49 11.17
CA GLU A 84 0.38 -2.81 9.98
C GLU A 84 -0.07 -1.99 8.76
N VAL A 85 0.89 -1.33 8.11
CA VAL A 85 0.68 -0.58 6.87
C VAL A 85 1.74 -0.97 5.85
N ILE A 86 1.35 -1.13 4.60
CA ILE A 86 2.21 -1.53 3.49
C ILE A 86 2.11 -0.51 2.35
N ILE A 87 3.25 -0.09 1.81
CA ILE A 87 3.32 0.60 0.51
C ILE A 87 3.79 -0.40 -0.54
N TYR A 88 3.04 -0.54 -1.63
CA TYR A 88 3.52 -1.16 -2.86
C TYR A 88 4.06 -0.09 -3.81
N THR A 89 5.23 -0.32 -4.41
CA THR A 89 5.81 0.56 -5.43
C THR A 89 6.49 -0.22 -6.55
N PRO A 90 6.44 0.23 -7.82
CA PRO A 90 7.23 -0.36 -8.89
C PRO A 90 8.71 0.04 -8.81
N THR A 91 9.05 1.01 -7.95
CA THR A 91 10.42 1.48 -7.71
C THR A 91 11.30 0.34 -7.22
N ARG A 92 12.46 0.14 -7.85
CA ARG A 92 13.43 -0.88 -7.40
C ARG A 92 13.97 -0.52 -6.01
N LYS A 93 14.29 -1.52 -5.20
CA LYS A 93 14.77 -1.31 -3.82
C LYS A 93 16.02 -0.42 -3.74
N ALA A 94 16.92 -0.53 -4.72
CA ALA A 94 18.12 0.29 -4.82
C ALA A 94 17.82 1.77 -5.08
N ASP A 95 16.73 2.06 -5.79
CA ASP A 95 16.34 3.42 -6.22
C ASP A 95 15.53 4.16 -5.13
N ILE A 96 15.15 3.48 -4.05
CA ILE A 96 14.50 4.13 -2.90
C ILE A 96 15.55 4.86 -2.07
N ALA A 97 15.35 6.16 -1.86
CA ALA A 97 16.22 6.97 -1.02
C ALA A 97 16.33 6.43 0.42
N ASP A 98 17.54 6.50 1.00
CA ASP A 98 17.77 5.95 2.34
C ASP A 98 16.98 6.67 3.43
N SER A 99 16.71 7.97 3.26
CA SER A 99 15.83 8.73 4.15
C SER A 99 14.41 8.17 4.18
N ILE A 100 13.89 7.71 3.03
CA ILE A 100 12.59 7.03 2.92
C ILE A 100 12.63 5.68 3.63
N LYS A 101 13.68 4.87 3.40
CA LYS A 101 13.85 3.57 4.07
C LYS A 101 13.90 3.72 5.59
N GLN A 102 14.70 4.66 6.09
CA GLN A 102 14.84 4.94 7.52
C GLN A 102 13.53 5.41 8.14
N ARG A 103 12.82 6.33 7.48
CA ARG A 103 11.54 6.82 7.98
C ARG A 103 10.48 5.71 7.99
N ALA A 104 10.36 4.94 6.92
CA ALA A 104 9.43 3.81 6.85
C ALA A 104 9.71 2.79 7.97
N LYS A 105 10.99 2.50 8.24
CA LYS A 105 11.41 1.64 9.37
C LYS A 105 10.97 2.23 10.71
N LYS A 106 11.20 3.52 10.96
CA LYS A 106 10.80 4.20 12.20
C LYS A 106 9.29 4.20 12.42
N SER A 107 8.53 4.35 11.34
CA SER A 107 7.06 4.34 11.31
C SER A 107 6.44 2.94 11.36
N GLY A 108 7.26 1.90 11.15
CA GLY A 108 6.78 0.52 11.01
C GLY A 108 5.95 0.30 9.74
N ILE A 109 6.22 1.07 8.68
CA ILE A 109 5.60 0.94 7.36
C ILE A 109 6.47 0.00 6.53
N LYS A 110 5.86 -1.04 5.96
CA LYS A 110 6.56 -1.98 5.08
C LYS A 110 6.53 -1.47 3.65
N ILE A 111 7.69 -1.37 3.00
CA ILE A 111 7.77 -1.09 1.56
C ILE A 111 7.94 -2.41 0.81
N VAL A 112 7.09 -2.64 -0.19
CA VAL A 112 7.15 -3.79 -1.10
C VAL A 112 7.39 -3.29 -2.52
N CYS A 113 8.59 -3.55 -3.03
CA CYS A 113 8.94 -3.31 -4.43
C CYS A 113 8.33 -4.42 -5.29
N SER A 114 7.40 -4.08 -6.17
CA SER A 114 6.72 -5.02 -7.06
C SER A 114 6.32 -4.30 -8.34
N SER A 115 6.91 -4.71 -9.46
CA SER A 115 6.58 -4.19 -10.78
C SER A 115 5.60 -5.13 -11.49
N PRO A 116 4.67 -4.61 -12.31
CA PRO A 116 3.93 -5.43 -13.25
C PRO A 116 4.95 -6.19 -14.11
N ARG A 117 4.78 -7.50 -14.29
CA ARG A 117 5.58 -8.21 -15.30
C ARG A 117 5.24 -7.57 -16.64
N SER A 118 6.23 -6.95 -17.28
CA SER A 118 6.12 -6.58 -18.69
C SER A 118 5.83 -7.86 -19.46
N SER A 119 4.63 -7.98 -20.02
CA SER A 119 4.37 -8.89 -21.13
C SER A 119 5.22 -8.38 -22.29
N TRP A 120 6.39 -9.00 -22.46
CA TRP A 120 7.20 -8.90 -23.68
C TRP A 120 6.51 -9.70 -24.78
#